data_AF-A0A6C0EYK7-F1
#
_entry.id   AF-A0A6C0EYK7-F1
#
_cell.length_a   1.000
_cell.length_b   1.000
_cell.length_c   1.000
_cell.angle_alpha   90.00
_cell.angle_beta   90.00
_cell.angle_gamma   90.00
#
_symmetry.space_group_name_H-M   'P 1'
#
loop_
_entity.id
_entity.type
_entity.pdbx_description
1 polymer ?
#
loop_
_entity_poly.entity_id
_entity_poly.type
_entity_poly.pdbx_seq_one_letter_code
_entity_poly.pdbx_strand_id
1 'polypeptide(L)'
;MFSGNGSESGGGSCMPRDSQTVQNISTKKISNGRIDIEGPSPDVRFAMWDKIPVNQITTFRDALTGNWVDNDVSNVFFSKENIQIIQNALRADVYRLSNGEYTISQQDNDELKIIMRAIYLESAVNMPINIREQVTALNQHVVNHCVPKLINEVRAYIKYKRDASNMYTVMTWPAYDNVKGKTLELKPWF
;
A
#
# COMPACT_ATOMS: atom_id res chain seq x y z
N MET A 1 56.72 -67.91 -22.82
CA MET A 1 55.71 -67.77 -23.89
C MET A 1 54.77 -66.64 -23.50
N PHE A 2 54.54 -65.75 -24.45
CA PHE A 2 53.81 -64.48 -24.35
C PHE A 2 52.28 -64.66 -24.31
N SER A 3 51.62 -63.52 -24.04
CA SER A 3 50.20 -63.18 -24.23
C SER A 3 49.33 -63.36 -22.98
N GLY A 4 48.56 -62.40 -22.47
CA GLY A 4 48.16 -61.07 -22.96
C GLY A 4 46.67 -60.84 -22.70
N ASN A 5 46.31 -59.65 -22.19
CA ASN A 5 44.98 -59.03 -22.00
C ASN A 5 44.16 -59.48 -20.76
N GLY A 6 43.62 -58.61 -19.88
CA GLY A 6 43.49 -57.15 -19.88
C GLY A 6 42.03 -56.74 -19.67
N SER A 7 41.68 -56.19 -18.50
CA SER A 7 40.69 -55.10 -18.30
C SER A 7 40.43 -54.87 -16.81
N GLU A 8 41.11 -53.88 -16.22
CA GLU A 8 40.75 -53.27 -14.95
C GLU A 8 39.57 -52.32 -15.16
N SER A 9 38.46 -52.54 -14.45
CA SER A 9 37.31 -51.64 -14.43
C SER A 9 37.01 -51.24 -12.98
N GLY A 10 37.33 -50.00 -12.65
CA GLY A 10 37.06 -49.40 -11.34
C GLY A 10 37.49 -47.94 -11.27
N GLY A 11 37.16 -47.15 -12.29
CA GLY A 11 37.45 -45.72 -12.33
C GLY A 11 36.64 -44.97 -11.28
N GLY A 12 37.31 -44.51 -10.22
CA GLY A 12 36.78 -43.50 -9.30
C GLY A 12 36.68 -42.17 -10.01
N SER A 13 35.49 -41.83 -10.52
CA SER A 13 35.20 -40.50 -11.06
C SER A 13 35.04 -39.53 -9.89
N CYS A 14 36.04 -38.69 -9.65
CA CYS A 14 35.85 -37.46 -8.88
C CYS A 14 34.79 -36.61 -9.62
N MET A 15 33.69 -36.28 -8.93
CA MET A 15 32.77 -35.28 -9.45
C MET A 15 33.48 -33.93 -9.44
N PRO A 16 33.40 -33.13 -10.52
CA PRO A 16 33.85 -31.76 -10.45
C PRO A 16 32.99 -31.05 -9.39
N ARG A 17 33.66 -30.36 -8.49
CA ARG A 17 33.01 -29.41 -7.58
C ARG A 17 32.34 -28.38 -8.47
N ASP A 18 31.03 -28.52 -8.68
CA ASP A 18 30.24 -27.46 -9.28
C ASP A 18 30.59 -26.21 -8.50
N SER A 19 31.28 -25.31 -9.18
CA SER A 19 31.52 -23.97 -8.70
C SER A 19 30.12 -23.44 -8.51
N GLN A 20 29.61 -23.47 -7.28
CA GLN A 20 28.44 -22.69 -6.95
C GLN A 20 28.86 -21.27 -7.27
N THR A 21 28.47 -20.82 -8.47
CA THR A 21 28.46 -19.43 -8.86
C THR A 21 27.90 -18.73 -7.65
N VAL A 22 28.77 -18.01 -6.94
CA VAL A 22 28.41 -17.19 -5.80
C VAL A 22 27.32 -16.29 -6.33
N GLN A 23 26.06 -16.68 -6.07
CA GLN A 23 24.91 -15.89 -6.46
C GLN A 23 25.14 -14.56 -5.79
N ASN A 24 25.34 -13.57 -6.66
CA ASN A 24 25.81 -12.23 -6.35
C ASN A 24 25.43 -11.85 -4.93
N ILE A 25 26.44 -11.60 -4.09
CA ILE A 25 26.26 -10.92 -2.82
C ILE A 25 25.45 -9.68 -3.18
N SER A 26 24.14 -9.74 -2.92
CA SER A 26 23.21 -8.64 -3.12
C SER A 26 23.93 -7.45 -2.52
N THR A 27 24.27 -6.49 -3.37
CA THR A 27 25.05 -5.32 -3.02
C THR A 27 24.40 -4.76 -1.78
N LYS A 28 25.02 -5.02 -0.62
CA LYS A 28 24.45 -4.73 0.68
C LYS A 28 24.23 -3.23 0.68
N LYS A 29 22.98 -2.81 0.41
CA LYS A 29 22.58 -1.41 0.34
C LYS A 29 23.02 -0.85 1.69
N ILE A 30 24.04 -0.01 1.66
CA ILE A 30 24.64 0.53 2.87
C ILE A 30 23.51 1.32 3.53
N SER A 31 22.98 0.80 4.63
CA SER A 31 21.95 1.50 5.40
C SER A 31 22.56 2.84 5.81
N ASN A 32 21.87 3.91 5.46
CA ASN A 32 22.22 5.29 5.77
C ASN A 32 22.02 5.63 7.27
N GLY A 33 22.09 4.62 8.15
CA GLY A 33 21.76 4.72 9.58
C GLY A 33 20.28 4.87 9.88
N ARG A 34 19.41 4.99 8.87
CA ARG A 34 17.95 5.04 9.02
C ARG A 34 17.32 3.67 8.77
N ILE A 35 16.11 3.51 9.27
CA ILE A 35 15.30 2.30 9.07
C ILE A 35 14.80 2.30 7.63
N ASP A 36 15.11 1.24 6.89
CA ASP A 36 14.61 1.02 5.53
C ASP A 36 13.22 0.38 5.60
N ILE A 37 12.17 1.17 5.32
CA ILE A 37 10.76 0.75 5.28
C ILE A 37 10.35 0.36 3.84
N GLU A 38 11.22 0.61 2.85
CA GLU A 38 11.00 0.23 1.46
C GLU A 38 11.49 -1.18 1.14
N GLY A 39 12.38 -1.72 1.97
CA GLY A 39 12.88 -3.09 1.88
C GLY A 39 11.81 -4.18 2.04
N PRO A 40 12.20 -5.46 1.83
CA PRO A 40 11.29 -6.60 1.97
C PRO A 40 10.65 -6.62 3.35
N SER A 41 9.38 -7.01 3.39
CA SER A 41 8.53 -6.84 4.56
C SER A 41 9.12 -7.50 5.81
N PRO A 42 9.00 -6.86 6.98
CA PRO A 42 9.49 -7.42 8.24
C PRO A 42 8.69 -8.65 8.70
N ASP A 43 7.76 -9.17 7.89
CA ASP A 43 6.90 -10.33 8.18
C ASP A 43 7.70 -11.56 8.62
N VAL A 44 8.92 -11.74 8.11
CA VAL A 44 9.82 -12.82 8.54
C VAL A 44 10.14 -12.72 10.05
N ARG A 45 10.20 -11.51 10.60
CA ARG A 45 10.48 -11.26 12.03
C ARG A 45 9.26 -11.47 12.92
N PHE A 46 8.06 -11.39 12.34
CA PHE A 46 6.79 -11.49 13.06
C PHE A 46 6.01 -12.79 12.79
N ALA A 47 6.58 -13.71 11.99
CA ALA A 47 5.97 -15.00 11.65
C ALA A 47 5.67 -15.90 12.86
N MET A 48 6.34 -15.67 14.00
CA MET A 48 6.22 -16.49 15.23
C MET A 48 5.21 -15.93 16.25
N TRP A 49 4.55 -14.81 15.96
CA TRP A 49 3.64 -14.14 16.90
C TRP A 49 2.20 -14.63 16.69
N ASP A 50 1.45 -14.76 17.79
CA ASP A 50 0.05 -15.14 17.75
C ASP A 50 -0.80 -14.06 17.05
N LYS A 51 -1.61 -14.45 16.06
CA LYS A 51 -2.42 -13.54 15.25
C LYS A 51 -3.85 -13.54 15.76
N ILE A 52 -4.21 -12.53 16.55
CA ILE A 52 -5.60 -12.30 16.94
C ILE A 52 -6.35 -11.72 15.71
N PRO A 53 -7.45 -12.33 15.24
CA PRO A 53 -8.17 -11.85 14.06
C PRO A 53 -8.98 -10.59 14.39
N VAL A 54 -8.38 -9.41 14.18
CA VAL A 54 -9.00 -8.11 14.50
C VAL A 54 -9.95 -7.57 13.42
N ASN A 55 -9.85 -8.01 12.16
CA ASN A 55 -10.60 -7.39 11.04
C ASN A 55 -11.61 -8.34 10.36
N GLN A 56 -12.59 -8.85 11.12
CA GLN A 56 -13.64 -9.72 10.56
C GLN A 56 -14.77 -8.89 9.95
N ILE A 57 -15.11 -9.13 8.68
CA ILE A 57 -16.28 -8.51 8.04
C ILE A 57 -17.54 -9.18 8.61
N THR A 58 -18.16 -8.53 9.58
CA THR A 58 -19.39 -8.94 10.24
C THR A 58 -20.52 -7.98 9.90
N THR A 59 -21.74 -8.51 9.82
CA THR A 59 -22.95 -7.69 9.69
C THR A 59 -23.03 -6.71 10.85
N PHE A 60 -23.24 -5.43 10.55
CA PHE A 60 -23.15 -4.37 11.54
C PHE A 60 -24.48 -4.20 12.29
N ARG A 61 -24.71 -5.06 13.30
CA ARG A 61 -25.91 -5.01 14.15
C ARG A 61 -25.94 -3.81 15.10
N ASP A 62 -24.76 -3.32 15.49
CA ASP A 62 -24.60 -2.18 16.41
C ASP A 62 -24.66 -0.81 15.71
N ALA A 63 -24.90 -0.78 14.39
CA ALA A 63 -25.08 0.47 13.63
C ALA A 63 -26.34 1.24 14.03
N LEU A 64 -27.38 0.50 14.43
CA LEU A 64 -28.73 0.98 14.65
C LEU A 64 -29.19 0.84 16.10
N THR A 65 -28.32 0.36 16.99
CA THR A 65 -28.61 0.27 18.42
C THR A 65 -28.98 1.66 18.96
N GLY A 66 -30.22 1.80 19.43
CA GLY A 66 -30.85 3.07 19.80
C GLY A 66 -32.34 3.14 19.47
N ASN A 67 -32.86 4.36 19.26
CA ASN A 67 -34.29 4.66 19.03
C ASN A 67 -34.74 4.46 17.56
N TRP A 68 -34.05 3.61 16.81
CA TRP A 68 -34.30 3.43 15.37
C TRP A 68 -34.85 2.05 15.08
N VAL A 69 -35.77 1.98 14.11
CA VAL A 69 -36.42 0.75 13.68
C VAL A 69 -35.62 0.14 12.52
N ASP A 70 -35.37 -1.15 12.58
CA ASP A 70 -34.79 -1.90 11.47
C ASP A 70 -35.69 -1.81 10.24
N ASN A 71 -35.14 -1.35 9.12
CA ASN A 71 -35.81 -1.25 7.83
C ASN A 71 -35.11 -2.16 6.82
N ASP A 72 -35.80 -2.58 5.76
CA ASP A 72 -35.20 -3.41 4.72
C ASP A 72 -33.99 -2.72 4.06
N VAL A 73 -34.06 -1.39 3.88
CA VAL A 73 -32.94 -0.58 3.37
C VAL A 73 -31.73 -0.65 4.31
N SER A 74 -31.95 -0.55 5.63
CA SER A 74 -30.87 -0.55 6.62
C SER A 74 -30.21 -1.93 6.70
N ASN A 75 -31.01 -3.00 6.72
CA ASN A 75 -30.54 -4.38 6.73
C ASN A 75 -29.68 -4.70 5.51
N VAL A 76 -30.10 -4.26 4.32
CA VAL A 76 -29.34 -4.48 3.09
C VAL A 76 -28.09 -3.60 3.07
N PHE A 77 -28.17 -2.34 3.47
CA PHE A 77 -27.03 -1.42 3.44
C PHE A 77 -25.90 -1.83 4.41
N PHE A 78 -26.25 -2.26 5.63
CA PHE A 78 -25.28 -2.71 6.65
C PHE A 78 -24.95 -4.22 6.59
N SER A 79 -25.39 -4.89 5.52
CA SER A 79 -25.05 -6.31 5.28
C SER A 79 -23.56 -6.50 5.00
N LYS A 80 -23.04 -7.68 5.35
CA LYS A 80 -21.65 -8.07 5.09
C LYS A 80 -21.32 -7.99 3.60
N GLU A 81 -22.25 -8.42 2.77
CA GLU A 81 -22.15 -8.44 1.31
C GLU A 81 -22.03 -7.02 0.76
N ASN A 82 -22.84 -6.08 1.26
CA ASN A 82 -22.76 -4.69 0.82
C ASN A 82 -21.47 -4.00 1.26
N ILE A 83 -21.00 -4.27 2.48
CA ILE A 83 -19.69 -3.79 2.95
C ILE A 83 -18.58 -4.27 2.02
N GLN A 84 -18.62 -5.54 1.59
CA GLN A 84 -17.64 -6.09 0.66
C GLN A 84 -17.72 -5.44 -0.74
N ILE A 85 -18.93 -5.11 -1.21
CA ILE A 85 -19.13 -4.37 -2.47
C ILE A 85 -18.50 -2.98 -2.37
N ILE A 86 -18.74 -2.24 -1.29
CA ILE A 86 -18.13 -0.91 -1.07
C ILE A 86 -16.60 -1.03 -1.03
N GLN A 87 -16.05 -1.98 -0.29
CA GLN A 87 -14.60 -2.21 -0.23
C GLN A 87 -14.00 -2.47 -1.62
N ASN A 88 -14.67 -3.27 -2.45
CA ASN A 88 -14.22 -3.54 -3.82
C ASN A 88 -14.35 -2.30 -4.72
N ALA A 89 -15.42 -1.51 -4.57
CA ALA A 89 -15.61 -0.26 -5.29
C ALA A 89 -14.51 0.75 -4.95
N LEU A 90 -14.18 0.92 -3.66
CA LEU A 90 -13.07 1.78 -3.22
C LEU A 90 -11.73 1.37 -3.84
N ARG A 91 -11.43 0.06 -3.84
CA ARG A 91 -10.20 -0.47 -4.45
C ARG A 91 -10.16 -0.20 -5.95
N ALA A 92 -11.26 -0.44 -6.65
CA ALA A 92 -11.36 -0.21 -8.09
C ALA A 92 -11.25 1.27 -8.45
N ASP A 93 -11.90 2.16 -7.68
CA ASP A 93 -11.88 3.59 -7.94
C ASP A 93 -10.52 4.24 -7.64
N VAL A 94 -9.86 3.85 -6.56
CA VAL A 94 -8.49 4.33 -6.27
C VAL A 94 -7.51 3.84 -7.34
N TYR A 95 -7.64 2.59 -7.79
CA TYR A 95 -6.81 2.05 -8.88
C TYR A 95 -7.06 2.82 -10.19
N ARG A 96 -8.33 3.09 -10.52
CA ARG A 96 -8.72 3.84 -11.72
C ARG A 96 -8.22 5.29 -11.69
N LEU A 97 -8.41 6.00 -10.57
CA LEU A 97 -8.01 7.41 -10.44
C LEU A 97 -6.50 7.59 -10.35
N SER A 98 -5.76 6.57 -9.92
CA SER A 98 -4.30 6.55 -9.93
C SER A 98 -3.71 6.04 -11.25
N ASN A 99 -4.51 5.85 -12.31
CA ASN A 99 -4.08 5.29 -13.59
C ASN A 99 -3.34 3.94 -13.44
N GLY A 100 -3.72 3.15 -12.45
CA GLY A 100 -3.11 1.85 -12.16
C GLY A 100 -1.82 1.89 -11.32
N GLU A 101 -1.43 3.05 -10.79
CA GLU A 101 -0.20 3.18 -9.98
C GLU A 101 -0.37 2.63 -8.56
N TYR A 102 -1.55 2.80 -7.95
CA TYR A 102 -1.79 2.44 -6.55
C TYR A 102 -2.78 1.29 -6.41
N THR A 103 -2.34 0.20 -5.76
CA THR A 103 -3.20 -0.90 -5.34
C THR A 103 -3.31 -0.90 -3.81
N ILE A 104 -4.52 -0.68 -3.30
CA ILE A 104 -4.80 -0.66 -1.87
C ILE A 104 -5.40 -1.99 -1.39
N SER A 105 -5.15 -2.31 -0.12
CA SER A 105 -5.82 -3.40 0.59
C SER A 105 -7.24 -2.99 1.01
N GLN A 106 -7.97 -3.95 1.58
CA GLN A 106 -9.22 -3.64 2.27
C GLN A 106 -8.94 -2.69 3.43
N GLN A 107 -9.86 -1.75 3.64
CA GLN A 107 -9.80 -0.81 4.77
C GLN A 107 -10.36 -1.46 6.03
N ASP A 108 -10.10 -0.84 7.18
CA ASP A 108 -10.66 -1.29 8.45
C ASP A 108 -12.19 -1.30 8.42
N ASN A 109 -12.80 -2.40 8.86
CA ASN A 109 -14.25 -2.54 8.78
C ASN A 109 -14.97 -1.63 9.78
N ASP A 110 -14.38 -1.33 10.93
CA ASP A 110 -15.03 -0.52 11.96
C ASP A 110 -15.01 0.96 11.58
N GLU A 111 -13.91 1.47 11.02
CA GLU A 111 -13.88 2.81 10.41
C GLU A 111 -14.88 2.94 9.26
N LEU A 112 -14.94 1.94 8.37
CA LEU A 112 -15.90 1.95 7.26
C LEU A 112 -17.34 1.95 7.77
N LYS A 113 -17.66 1.15 8.79
CA LYS A 113 -18.98 1.12 9.43
C LYS A 113 -19.37 2.47 10.04
N ILE A 114 -18.42 3.20 10.66
CA ILE A 114 -18.65 4.55 11.20
C ILE A 114 -19.05 5.51 10.07
N ILE A 115 -18.32 5.48 8.94
CA ILE A 115 -18.62 6.34 7.79
C ILE A 115 -19.96 5.97 7.17
N MET A 116 -20.22 4.67 6.99
CA MET A 116 -21.52 4.18 6.49
C MET A 116 -22.67 4.64 7.38
N ARG A 117 -22.52 4.58 8.71
CA ARG A 117 -23.52 5.09 9.65
C ARG A 117 -23.75 6.59 9.49
N ALA A 118 -22.69 7.39 9.37
CA ALA A 118 -22.82 8.84 9.19
C ALA A 118 -23.59 9.20 7.90
N ILE A 119 -23.22 8.58 6.77
CA ILE A 119 -23.88 8.82 5.48
C ILE A 119 -25.33 8.35 5.48
N TYR A 120 -25.61 7.20 6.11
CA TYR A 120 -26.97 6.70 6.25
C TYR A 120 -27.84 7.68 7.05
N LEU A 121 -27.33 8.25 8.15
CA LEU A 121 -28.06 9.23 8.96
C LEU A 121 -28.30 10.55 8.21
N GLU A 122 -27.39 10.95 7.33
CA GLU A 122 -27.50 12.19 6.57
C GLU A 122 -28.46 12.07 5.37
N SER A 123 -28.40 10.95 4.64
CA SER A 123 -28.97 10.84 3.28
C SER A 123 -30.03 9.75 3.09
N ALA A 124 -30.32 8.90 4.10
CA ALA A 124 -31.27 7.81 3.92
C ALA A 124 -32.73 8.29 3.88
N VAL A 125 -33.45 7.91 2.81
CA VAL A 125 -34.89 8.23 2.63
C VAL A 125 -35.80 7.15 3.23
N ASN A 126 -35.32 5.90 3.32
CA ASN A 126 -36.00 4.78 3.98
C ASN A 126 -37.37 4.42 3.39
N MET A 127 -37.56 4.61 2.09
CA MET A 127 -38.81 4.21 1.42
C MET A 127 -38.89 2.68 1.27
N PRO A 128 -40.10 2.08 1.38
CA PRO A 128 -40.28 0.63 1.21
C PRO A 128 -40.19 0.16 -0.25
N ILE A 129 -40.08 1.10 -1.21
CA ILE A 129 -39.97 0.84 -2.65
C ILE A 129 -38.54 1.14 -3.13
N ASN A 130 -38.09 0.49 -4.20
CA ASN A 130 -36.78 0.73 -4.84
C ASN A 130 -35.56 0.62 -3.90
N ILE A 131 -35.57 -0.35 -2.99
CA ILE A 131 -34.51 -0.58 -1.99
C ILE A 131 -33.12 -0.65 -2.64
N ARG A 132 -32.99 -1.36 -3.78
CA ARG A 132 -31.73 -1.51 -4.50
C ARG A 132 -31.16 -0.17 -4.99
N GLU A 133 -32.00 0.72 -5.51
CA GLU A 133 -31.57 2.03 -6.01
C GLU A 133 -31.14 2.93 -4.86
N GLN A 134 -31.90 2.92 -3.76
CA GLN A 134 -31.55 3.64 -2.54
C GLN A 134 -30.18 3.19 -1.98
N VAL A 135 -29.95 1.88 -1.88
CA VAL A 135 -28.67 1.32 -1.41
C VAL A 135 -27.54 1.68 -2.37
N THR A 136 -27.78 1.64 -3.68
CA THR A 136 -26.77 2.02 -4.68
C THR A 136 -26.38 3.49 -4.56
N ALA A 137 -27.37 4.37 -4.35
CA ALA A 137 -27.13 5.80 -4.12
C ALA A 137 -26.30 6.02 -2.83
N LEU A 138 -26.69 5.38 -1.72
CA LEU A 138 -25.95 5.46 -0.46
C LEU A 138 -24.51 4.94 -0.59
N ASN A 139 -24.31 3.82 -1.29
CA ASN A 139 -22.98 3.29 -1.58
C ASN A 139 -22.12 4.30 -2.35
N GLN A 140 -22.71 4.99 -3.34
CA GLN A 140 -22.01 6.01 -4.11
C GLN A 140 -21.60 7.20 -3.23
N HIS A 141 -22.45 7.63 -2.30
CA HIS A 141 -22.10 8.68 -1.33
C HIS A 141 -20.91 8.28 -0.45
N VAL A 142 -20.90 7.04 0.06
CA VAL A 142 -19.76 6.51 0.83
C VAL A 142 -18.48 6.51 0.01
N VAL A 143 -18.53 5.99 -1.23
CA VAL A 143 -17.37 5.94 -2.13
C VAL A 143 -16.86 7.34 -2.45
N ASN A 144 -17.74 8.26 -2.83
CA ASN A 144 -17.39 9.65 -3.16
C ASN A 144 -16.72 10.37 -1.99
N HIS A 145 -17.15 10.11 -0.76
CA HIS A 145 -16.56 10.71 0.44
C HIS A 145 -15.17 10.11 0.77
N CYS A 146 -14.99 8.80 0.59
CA CYS A 146 -13.77 8.10 0.99
C CYS A 146 -12.64 8.23 -0.04
N VAL A 147 -12.96 8.14 -1.33
CA VAL A 147 -11.95 8.06 -2.42
C VAL A 147 -10.94 9.21 -2.41
N PRO A 148 -11.34 10.50 -2.29
CA PRO A 148 -10.38 11.60 -2.25
C PRO A 148 -9.44 11.54 -1.05
N LYS A 149 -9.96 11.11 0.11
CA LYS A 149 -9.17 10.95 1.33
C LYS A 149 -8.14 9.84 1.16
N LEU A 150 -8.55 8.66 0.69
CA LEU A 150 -7.65 7.53 0.48
C LEU A 150 -6.50 7.88 -0.47
N ILE A 151 -6.77 8.59 -1.57
CA ILE A 151 -5.71 8.98 -2.52
C ILE A 151 -4.68 9.89 -1.85
N ASN A 152 -5.12 10.86 -1.04
CA ASN A 152 -4.23 11.75 -0.32
C ASN A 152 -3.40 11.00 0.72
N GLU A 153 -4.01 10.08 1.46
CA GLU A 153 -3.32 9.23 2.44
C GLU A 153 -2.30 8.31 1.79
N VAL A 154 -2.62 7.70 0.63
CA VAL A 154 -1.66 6.87 -0.11
C VAL A 154 -0.45 7.67 -0.54
N ARG A 155 -0.64 8.88 -1.10
CA ARG A 155 0.47 9.76 -1.48
C ARG A 155 1.30 10.18 -0.27
N ALA A 156 0.64 10.54 0.84
CA ALA A 156 1.31 10.90 2.08
C ALA A 156 2.12 9.73 2.63
N TYR A 157 1.58 8.52 2.59
CA TYR A 157 2.25 7.31 3.03
C TYR A 157 3.48 6.97 2.17
N ILE A 158 3.37 7.06 0.85
CA ILE A 158 4.52 6.84 -0.05
C ILE A 158 5.62 7.87 0.23
N LYS A 159 5.24 9.14 0.37
CA LYS A 159 6.19 10.21 0.73
C LYS A 159 6.84 9.94 2.08
N TYR A 160 6.07 9.54 3.09
CA TYR A 160 6.57 9.15 4.40
C TYR A 160 7.57 8.00 4.31
N LYS A 161 7.26 6.91 3.59
CA LYS A 161 8.18 5.79 3.40
C LYS A 161 9.52 6.25 2.80
N ARG A 162 9.44 7.11 1.79
CA ARG A 162 10.63 7.66 1.13
C ARG A 162 11.45 8.53 2.08
N ASP A 163 10.81 9.45 2.79
CA ASP A 163 11.49 10.41 3.67
C ASP A 163 11.99 9.74 4.98
N ALA A 164 11.33 8.66 5.42
CA ALA A 164 11.78 7.85 6.55
C ALA A 164 13.01 7.01 6.17
N SER A 165 13.01 6.41 4.98
CA SER A 165 14.08 5.50 4.53
C SER A 165 15.30 6.23 3.97
N ASN A 166 15.14 7.45 3.45
CA ASN A 166 16.23 8.23 2.87
C ASN A 166 16.78 9.28 3.83
N MET A 167 18.05 9.63 3.66
CA MET A 167 18.67 10.73 4.39
C MET A 167 18.11 12.06 3.90
N TYR A 168 17.97 13.03 4.81
CA TYR A 168 17.55 14.37 4.44
C TYR A 168 18.51 14.98 3.42
N THR A 169 17.97 15.70 2.45
CA THR A 169 18.79 16.52 1.55
C THR A 169 19.02 17.86 2.21
N VAL A 170 20.29 18.24 2.40
CA VAL A 170 20.64 19.56 2.90
C VAL A 170 20.12 20.61 1.92
N MET A 171 19.57 21.71 2.46
CA MET A 171 19.16 22.86 1.65
C MET A 171 20.38 23.40 0.90
N THR A 172 20.25 23.61 -0.41
CA THR A 172 21.31 24.25 -1.19
C THR A 172 21.54 25.66 -0.68
N TRP A 173 22.79 26.12 -0.69
CA TRP A 173 23.10 27.51 -0.40
C TRP A 173 22.31 28.45 -1.32
N PRO A 174 22.00 29.70 -0.88
CA PRO A 174 21.36 30.67 -1.74
C PRO A 174 22.18 30.86 -3.02
N ALA A 175 21.52 30.82 -4.17
CA ALA A 175 22.15 31.14 -5.43
C ALA A 175 22.38 32.67 -5.51
N TYR A 176 23.55 33.07 -5.98
CA TYR A 176 23.84 34.46 -6.29
C TYR A 176 23.05 34.86 -7.54
N ASP A 177 22.15 35.84 -7.42
CA ASP A 177 21.17 36.25 -8.45
C ASP A 177 21.67 37.39 -9.35
N ASN A 178 22.85 37.95 -9.08
CA ASN A 178 23.35 39.13 -9.78
C ASN A 178 23.98 38.79 -11.15
N VAL A 179 23.53 39.49 -12.19
CA VAL A 179 24.02 39.43 -13.58
C VAL A 179 25.34 40.22 -13.79
N LYS A 180 25.85 40.93 -12.78
CA LYS A 180 27.04 41.79 -12.88
C LYS A 180 28.30 41.12 -12.34
N GLY A 181 28.92 40.31 -13.21
CA GLY A 181 30.38 40.17 -13.27
C GLY A 181 31.06 41.33 -14.01
N LYS A 182 30.41 42.51 -14.07
CA LYS A 182 30.95 43.73 -14.68
C LYS A 182 31.33 44.69 -13.56
N THR A 183 32.48 44.44 -12.94
CA THR A 183 33.20 45.50 -12.22
C THR A 183 33.65 46.52 -13.26
N LEU A 184 33.27 47.79 -13.09
CA LEU A 184 33.95 48.86 -13.80
C LEU A 184 35.31 49.04 -13.12
N GLU A 185 36.34 48.37 -13.64
CA GLU A 185 37.72 48.81 -13.42
C GLU A 185 37.81 50.23 -13.99
N LEU A 186 38.01 51.25 -13.14
CA LEU A 186 38.37 52.57 -13.65
C LEU A 186 39.74 52.43 -14.31
N LYS A 187 39.84 52.74 -15.61
CA LYS A 187 41.15 52.83 -16.28
C LYS A 187 42.03 53.80 -15.49
N PRO A 188 43.20 53.38 -14.99
CA PRO A 188 44.11 54.30 -14.36
C PRO A 188 44.57 55.32 -15.41
N TRP A 189 44.46 56.60 -15.08
CA TRP A 189 45.21 57.65 -15.76
C TRP A 189 46.50 57.82 -14.98
N PHE A 190 47.57 57.14 -15.36
CA PHE A 190 48.86 57.63 -15.89
C PHE A 190 49.61 56.40 -16.42
#